data_AF-A0A6L9ZXB3-F1
#
_entry.id   AF-A0A6L9ZXB3-F1
#
_cell.length_a   1.000
_cell.length_b   1.000
_cell.length_c   1.000
_cell.angle_alpha   90.00
_cell.angle_beta   90.00
_cell.angle_gamma   90.00
#
_symmetry.space_group_name_H-M   'P 1'
#
loop_
_entity.id
_entity.type
_entity.pdbx_description
1 polymer ?
#
loop_
_entity_poly.entity_id
_entity_poly.type
_entity_poly.pdbx_seq_one_letter_code
_entity_poly.pdbx_strand_id
1 'polypeptide(L)'
;MSDEILVTASSGNVFADLGINNAEKTLAKAKIANRICELINERQLTLSTASELLGISEEKISRLISGLLQEFDSDQLFQFLNYLDQDIEIVIKPKSPKSKYGEINIVY
;
A
#
# COMPACT_ATOMS: atom_id res chain seq x y z
N MET A 1 36.27 -19.13 0.58
CA MET A 1 35.92 -18.13 1.61
C MET A 1 34.62 -17.52 1.16
N SER A 2 33.50 -17.99 1.70
CA SER A 2 32.19 -17.40 1.40
C SER A 2 32.09 -16.15 2.25
N ASP A 3 31.97 -14.98 1.64
CA ASP A 3 31.72 -13.75 2.37
C ASP A 3 30.43 -13.90 3.19
N GLU A 4 30.52 -13.68 4.50
CA GLU A 4 29.35 -13.66 5.37
C GLU A 4 28.45 -12.48 4.98
N ILE A 5 27.26 -12.79 4.47
CA ILE A 5 26.25 -11.77 4.19
C ILE A 5 25.69 -11.31 5.53
N LEU A 6 25.99 -10.06 5.91
CA LEU A 6 25.39 -9.42 7.07
C LEU A 6 23.91 -9.15 6.77
N VAL A 7 23.02 -9.77 7.55
CA VAL A 7 21.57 -9.61 7.45
C VAL A 7 21.05 -8.93 8.72
N THR A 8 20.19 -7.92 8.54
CA THR A 8 19.53 -7.21 9.65
C THR A 8 18.07 -7.64 9.75
N ALA A 9 17.60 -7.94 10.96
CA ALA A 9 16.19 -8.24 11.20
C ALA A 9 15.31 -6.99 10.96
N SER A 10 14.22 -7.15 10.23
CA SER A 10 13.29 -6.04 9.94
C SER A 10 12.48 -5.65 11.17
N SER A 11 12.17 -4.36 11.32
CA SER A 11 11.23 -3.87 12.32
C SER A 11 9.76 -4.21 12.01
N GLY A 12 9.48 -4.80 10.84
CA GLY A 12 8.13 -4.96 10.30
C GLY A 12 7.68 -3.77 9.44
N ASN A 13 8.47 -2.69 9.40
CA ASN A 13 8.29 -1.57 8.50
C ASN A 13 9.59 -1.32 7.72
N VAL A 14 9.68 -1.88 6.51
CA VAL A 14 10.85 -1.72 5.64
C VAL A 14 11.17 -0.25 5.32
N PHE A 15 10.16 0.62 5.29
CA PHE A 15 10.38 2.04 5.06
C PHE A 15 11.06 2.71 6.26
N ALA A 16 10.75 2.26 7.48
CA ALA A 16 11.42 2.73 8.69
C ALA A 16 12.86 2.21 8.75
N ASP A 17 13.07 0.94 8.40
CA ASP A 17 14.39 0.30 8.34
C ASP A 17 15.32 1.02 7.34
N LEU A 18 14.76 1.55 6.25
CA LEU A 18 15.47 2.33 5.23
C LEU A 18 15.56 3.84 5.55
N GLY A 19 15.05 4.30 6.69
CA GLY A 19 15.10 5.72 7.09
C GLY A 19 14.22 6.65 6.25
N ILE A 20 13.18 6.12 5.61
CA ILE A 20 12.27 6.91 4.79
C ILE A 20 11.37 7.77 5.68
N ASN A 21 11.28 9.06 5.36
CA ASN A 21 10.37 9.98 6.05
C ASN A 21 8.92 9.51 5.95
N ASN A 22 8.14 9.69 7.02
CA ASN A 22 6.75 9.25 7.10
C ASN A 22 6.56 7.74 6.81
N ALA A 23 7.52 6.90 7.22
CA ALA A 23 7.50 5.46 7.01
C ALA A 23 6.16 4.77 7.31
N GLU A 24 5.47 5.15 8.39
CA GLU A 24 4.14 4.65 8.74
C GLU A 24 3.09 4.93 7.66
N LYS A 25 3.04 6.18 7.16
CA LYS A 25 2.12 6.57 6.08
C LYS A 25 2.46 5.84 4.78
N THR A 26 3.76 5.71 4.49
CA THR A 26 4.23 5.00 3.29
C THR A 26 3.89 3.52 3.35
N LEU A 27 4.05 2.88 4.51
CA LEU A 27 3.65 1.49 4.73
C LEU A 27 2.15 1.30 4.56
N ALA A 28 1.33 2.16 5.16
CA ALA A 28 -0.13 2.10 5.01
C ALA A 28 -0.54 2.22 3.54
N LYS A 29 0.04 3.19 2.81
CA LYS A 29 -0.19 3.37 1.38
C LYS A 29 0.21 2.14 0.56
N ALA A 30 1.36 1.54 0.87
CA ALA A 30 1.84 0.33 0.23
C ALA A 30 0.90 -0.86 0.46
N LYS A 31 0.37 -1.03 1.67
CA LYS A 31 -0.61 -2.07 1.98
C LYS A 31 -1.91 -1.89 1.19
N ILE A 32 -2.44 -0.67 1.10
CA ILE A 32 -3.64 -0.38 0.31
C ILE A 32 -3.41 -0.69 -1.17
N ALA A 33 -2.30 -0.22 -1.74
CA ALA A 33 -1.95 -0.50 -3.13
C ALA A 33 -1.76 -2.00 -3.39
N ASN A 34 -1.12 -2.71 -2.46
CA ASN A 34 -0.98 -4.16 -2.53
C ASN A 34 -2.34 -4.85 -2.58
N ARG A 35 -3.30 -4.46 -1.73
CA ARG A 35 -4.66 -5.00 -1.76
C ARG A 35 -5.36 -4.74 -3.09
N ILE A 36 -5.19 -3.57 -3.69
CA ILE A 36 -5.72 -3.27 -5.03
C ILE A 36 -5.12 -4.22 -6.07
N CYS A 37 -3.80 -4.43 -6.05
CA CYS A 37 -3.13 -5.37 -6.96
C CYS A 37 -3.61 -6.81 -6.77
N GLU A 38 -3.81 -7.25 -5.53
CA GLU A 38 -4.41 -8.56 -5.23
C GLU A 38 -5.79 -8.70 -5.86
N LEU A 39 -6.67 -7.72 -5.67
CA LEU A 39 -8.03 -7.74 -6.22
C LEU A 39 -8.05 -7.73 -7.76
N ILE A 40 -7.16 -6.98 -8.40
CA ILE A 40 -6.98 -6.99 -9.87
C ILE A 40 -6.58 -8.40 -10.33
N ASN A 41 -5.64 -9.05 -9.62
CA ASN A 41 -5.16 -10.39 -9.93
C ASN A 41 -6.21 -11.47 -9.67
N GLU A 42 -6.91 -11.42 -8.53
CA GLU A 42 -7.99 -12.34 -8.15
C GLU A 42 -9.12 -12.33 -9.19
N ARG A 43 -9.45 -11.15 -9.72
CA ARG A 43 -10.46 -10.94 -10.77
C ARG A 43 -9.92 -11.19 -12.19
N GLN A 44 -8.63 -11.51 -12.34
CA GLN A 44 -7.96 -11.72 -13.62
C GLN A 44 -8.14 -10.56 -14.61
N LEU A 45 -8.15 -9.32 -14.10
CA LEU A 45 -8.35 -8.15 -14.94
C LEU A 45 -7.09 -7.87 -15.77
N THR A 46 -7.28 -7.62 -17.05
CA THR A 46 -6.20 -7.09 -17.90
C THR A 46 -5.89 -5.65 -17.52
N LEU A 47 -4.72 -5.13 -17.91
CA LEU A 47 -4.37 -3.73 -17.70
C LEU A 47 -5.44 -2.78 -18.28
N SER A 48 -5.97 -3.12 -19.45
CA SER A 48 -7.01 -2.33 -20.13
C SER A 48 -8.32 -2.32 -19.35
N THR A 49 -8.78 -3.50 -18.91
CA THR A 49 -10.01 -3.63 -18.11
C THR A 49 -9.87 -2.94 -16.74
N ALA A 50 -8.71 -3.05 -16.09
CA ALA A 50 -8.44 -2.37 -14.84
C ALA A 50 -8.36 -0.84 -15.04
N SER A 51 -7.79 -0.38 -16.16
CA SER A 51 -7.75 1.03 -16.56
C SER A 51 -9.15 1.61 -16.72
N GLU A 52 -10.03 0.91 -17.45
CA GLU A 52 -11.44 1.30 -17.62
C GLU A 52 -12.21 1.30 -16.29
N LEU A 53 -12.04 0.24 -15.47
CA LEU A 53 -12.72 0.11 -14.19
C LEU A 53 -12.30 1.18 -13.18
N LEU A 54 -10.99 1.46 -13.09
CA LEU A 54 -10.45 2.42 -12.13
C LEU A 54 -10.42 3.86 -12.64
N GLY A 55 -10.77 4.09 -13.92
CA GLY A 55 -10.84 5.41 -14.52
C GLY A 55 -9.49 6.12 -14.66
N ILE A 56 -8.41 5.36 -14.84
CA ILE A 56 -7.04 5.86 -15.01
C ILE A 56 -6.36 5.20 -16.21
N SER A 57 -5.32 5.80 -16.78
CA SER A 57 -4.62 5.23 -17.93
C SER A 57 -3.92 3.90 -17.61
N GLU A 58 -3.73 3.05 -18.63
CA GLU A 58 -2.95 1.80 -18.53
C GLU A 58 -1.52 2.03 -18.01
N GLU A 59 -0.90 3.16 -18.36
CA GLU A 59 0.40 3.57 -17.81
C GLU A 59 0.34 3.74 -16.29
N LYS A 60 -0.69 4.43 -15.78
CA LYS A 60 -0.89 4.58 -14.33
C LYS A 60 -1.17 3.23 -13.67
N ILE A 61 -1.97 2.35 -14.27
CA ILE A 61 -2.20 1.00 -13.75
C ILE A 61 -0.88 0.23 -13.64
N SER A 62 -0.04 0.27 -14.68
CA SER A 62 1.27 -0.38 -14.68
C SER A 62 2.18 0.14 -13.56
N ARG A 63 2.17 1.46 -13.32
CA ARG A 63 2.93 2.09 -12.24
C ARG A 63 2.40 1.72 -10.85
N LEU A 64 1.09 1.60 -10.68
CA LEU A 64 0.46 1.09 -9.45
C LEU A 64 0.92 -0.35 -9.16
N ILE A 65 0.85 -1.24 -10.16
CA ILE A 65 1.27 -2.64 -10.04
C ILE A 65 2.76 -2.77 -9.74
N SER A 66 3.57 -1.88 -10.32
CA SER A 66 5.03 -1.83 -10.09
C SER A 66 5.42 -1.23 -8.73
N GLY A 67 4.45 -0.79 -7.91
CA GLY A 67 4.71 -0.18 -6.61
C GLY A 67 5.27 1.24 -6.68
N LEU A 68 5.13 1.93 -7.81
CA LEU A 68 5.55 3.34 -7.99
C LEU A 68 4.49 4.28 -7.43
N LEU A 69 4.28 4.20 -6.11
CA LEU A 69 3.14 4.84 -5.44
C LEU A 69 3.29 6.36 -5.22
N GLN A 70 4.36 6.99 -5.68
CA GLN A 70 4.65 8.40 -5.38
C GLN A 70 3.59 9.36 -5.94
N GLU A 71 2.94 9.00 -7.05
CA GLU A 71 1.96 9.84 -7.75
C GLU A 71 0.50 9.62 -7.33
N PHE A 72 0.22 8.59 -6.51
CA PHE A 72 -1.14 8.25 -6.10
C PHE A 72 -1.45 8.88 -4.76
N ASP A 73 -2.58 9.53 -4.57
CA ASP A 73 -2.97 9.97 -3.22
C ASP A 73 -3.68 8.85 -2.46
N SER A 74 -3.65 8.89 -1.12
CA SER A 74 -4.34 7.88 -0.31
C SER A 74 -5.84 7.85 -0.60
N ASP A 75 -6.46 9.01 -0.82
CA ASP A 75 -7.87 9.13 -1.17
C ASP A 75 -8.18 8.47 -2.53
N GLN A 76 -7.26 8.57 -3.48
CA GLN A 76 -7.41 7.91 -4.79
C GLN A 76 -7.33 6.39 -4.64
N LEU A 77 -6.43 5.88 -3.81
CA LEU A 77 -6.35 4.44 -3.53
C LEU A 77 -7.61 3.92 -2.83
N PHE A 78 -8.20 4.70 -1.93
CA PHE A 78 -9.50 4.36 -1.33
C PHE A 78 -10.60 4.30 -2.39
N GLN A 79 -10.64 5.23 -3.34
CA GLN A 79 -11.61 5.16 -4.45
C GLN A 79 -11.42 3.90 -5.31
N PHE A 80 -10.18 3.49 -5.57
CA PHE A 80 -9.92 2.26 -6.33
C PHE A 80 -10.42 1.01 -5.62
N LEU A 81 -10.26 0.93 -4.30
CA LEU A 81 -10.84 -0.15 -3.50
C LEU A 81 -12.37 -0.16 -3.62
N ASN A 82 -13.03 1.00 -3.57
CA ASN A 82 -14.47 1.09 -3.75
C ASN A 82 -14.92 0.62 -5.15
N TYR A 83 -14.18 0.99 -6.21
CA TYR A 83 -14.44 0.49 -7.58
C TYR A 83 -14.20 -1.02 -7.74
N LEU A 84 -13.45 -1.62 -6.81
CA LEU A 84 -13.22 -3.06 -6.71
C LEU A 84 -14.14 -3.70 -5.66
N ASP A 85 -15.31 -3.13 -5.44
CA ASP A 85 -16.37 -3.61 -4.54
C ASP A 85 -15.87 -3.88 -3.12
N GLN A 86 -14.95 -3.06 -2.61
CA GLN A 86 -14.52 -3.12 -1.22
C GLN A 86 -15.15 -1.96 -0.44
N ASP A 87 -15.76 -2.28 0.69
CA ASP A 87 -16.14 -1.28 1.67
C ASP A 87 -14.92 -0.90 2.53
N ILE A 88 -14.81 0.38 2.87
CA ILE A 88 -13.70 0.90 3.68
C ILE A 88 -14.26 1.43 5.01
N GLU A 89 -13.77 0.85 6.10
CA GLU A 89 -14.02 1.35 7.46
C GLU A 89 -12.77 2.07 8.00
N ILE A 90 -12.94 3.32 8.45
CA ILE A 90 -11.88 4.09 9.10
C ILE A 90 -12.14 4.14 10.60
N VAL A 91 -11.35 3.37 11.36
CA VAL A 91 -11.47 3.30 12.83
C VAL A 91 -10.47 4.24 13.49
N ILE A 92 -10.99 5.26 14.19
CA ILE A 92 -10.17 6.22 14.97
C ILE A 92 -10.26 5.85 16.45
N LYS A 93 -9.11 5.56 17.06
CA LYS A 93 -9.01 5.20 18.49
C LYS A 93 -7.84 5.92 19.17
N PRO A 94 -7.89 6.14 20.51
CA PRO A 94 -6.75 6.67 21.24
C PRO A 94 -5.49 5.82 21.01
N LYS A 95 -4.33 6.48 20.91
CA LYS A 95 -3.05 5.79 20.78
C LYS A 95 -2.80 4.90 22.01
N SER A 96 -2.01 3.84 21.82
CA SER A 96 -1.51 3.03 22.93
C SER A 96 -0.74 3.92 23.93
N PRO A 97 -0.89 3.71 25.25
CA PRO A 97 -0.10 4.42 26.26
C PRO A 97 1.42 4.28 26.04
N LYS A 98 1.85 3.18 25.40
CA LYS A 98 3.25 2.87 25.13
C LYS A 98 3.80 3.57 23.88
N SER A 99 2.95 4.07 22.98
CA SER A 99 3.40 4.69 21.72
C SER A 99 3.56 6.20 21.87
N LYS A 100 4.57 6.78 21.20
CA LYS A 100 4.83 8.23 21.23
C LYS A 100 3.79 9.00 20.43
N TYR A 101 3.34 8.44 19.30
CA TYR A 101 2.37 9.04 18.37
C TYR A 101 1.25 8.04 18.05
N GLY A 102 0.25 8.46 17.27
CA GLY A 102 -0.74 7.54 16.70
C GLY A 102 -0.12 6.74 15.54
N GLU A 103 -0.69 5.58 15.25
CA GLU A 103 -0.22 4.65 14.21
C GLU A 103 -1.34 4.42 13.20
N ILE A 104 -0.98 4.26 11.92
CA ILE A 104 -1.94 3.92 10.85
C ILE A 104 -1.82 2.42 10.59
N ASN A 105 -2.93 1.71 10.77
CA ASN A 105 -2.98 0.28 10.55
C ASN A 105 -4.00 -0.04 9.46
N ILE A 106 -3.58 -0.86 8.49
CA ILE A 106 -4.43 -1.40 7.43
C ILE A 106 -4.62 -2.88 7.73
N VAL A 107 -5.88 -3.32 7.81
CA VAL A 107 -6.29 -4.68 8.14
C VAL A 107 -7.37 -5.08 7.13
N TYR A 108 -7.19 -6.23 6.49
CA TYR A 108 -8.14 -6.85 5.56
C TYR A 108 -7.84 -8.36 5.48
#